data_AF-A0AAE0MBS9-F1
#
_entry.id   AF-A0AAE0MBS9-F1
#
_cell.length_a   1.000
_cell.length_b   1.000
_cell.length_c   1.000
_cell.angle_alpha   90.00
_cell.angle_beta   90.00
_cell.angle_gamma   90.00
#
_symmetry.space_group_name_H-M   'P 1'
#
loop_
_entity.id
_entity.type
_entity.pdbx_description
1 polymer ?
#
loop_
_entity_poly.entity_id
_entity_poly.type
_entity_poly.pdbx_seq_one_letter_code
_entity_poly.pdbx_strand_id
1 'polypeptide(L)'
;MTDPVALTLSIAPLCFSAIQGLSILISKLRTFRNHCKEVKHIRRRLRIQNDCFRHELHLLLLKTTDGLTAAAMLSAGMDAQWKSWDLETKLRAYLGDRYDLFKEAVEEIQETTSDLRSKLALFAAPTSPSSLSKTAKDAFRMVFKKQGYDESIATLKE
;
A
#
# COMPACT_ATOMS: atom_id res chain seq x y z
N MET A 1 -22.21 9.16 20.92
CA MET A 1 -21.96 9.59 19.53
C MET A 1 -20.46 9.54 19.33
N THR A 2 -19.94 8.57 18.59
CA THR A 2 -18.51 8.43 18.31
C THR A 2 -18.17 9.29 17.10
N ASP A 3 -17.22 10.21 17.26
CA ASP A 3 -16.80 11.12 16.19
C ASP A 3 -16.20 10.31 15.02
N PRO A 4 -16.68 10.51 13.78
CA PRO A 4 -16.14 9.82 12.60
C PRO A 4 -14.66 10.16 12.37
N VAL A 5 -14.21 11.35 12.80
CA VAL A 5 -12.81 11.78 12.73
C VAL A 5 -11.93 10.99 13.69
N ALA A 6 -12.43 10.66 14.89
CA ALA A 6 -11.70 9.84 15.87
C ALA A 6 -11.53 8.39 15.39
N LEU A 7 -12.50 7.86 14.63
CA LEU A 7 -12.43 6.55 13.99
C LEU A 7 -11.54 6.52 12.74
N THR A 8 -11.27 7.65 12.08
CA THR A 8 -10.29 7.71 10.97
C THR A 8 -8.85 7.85 11.46
N LEU A 9 -8.65 8.30 12.71
CA LEU A 9 -7.33 8.51 13.33
C LEU A 9 -6.83 7.29 14.12
N SER A 10 -7.61 6.21 14.20
CA SER A 10 -7.23 4.96 14.86
C SER A 10 -6.35 4.09 13.98
N ILE A 11 -5.50 3.28 14.59
CA ILE A 11 -4.51 2.47 13.86
C ILE A 11 -5.19 1.36 13.07
N ALA A 12 -6.22 0.71 13.62
CA ALA A 12 -6.85 -0.43 12.95
C ALA A 12 -7.41 -0.07 11.54
N PRO A 13 -8.22 0.99 11.38
CA PRO A 13 -8.65 1.44 10.05
C PRO A 13 -7.50 1.86 9.14
N LEU A 14 -6.43 2.45 9.69
CA LEU A 14 -5.24 2.82 8.92
C LEU A 14 -4.53 1.57 8.35
N CYS A 15 -4.38 0.51 9.15
CA CYS A 15 -3.80 -0.75 8.68
C CYS A 15 -4.63 -1.36 7.55
N PHE A 16 -5.95 -1.37 7.69
CA PHE A 16 -6.85 -1.85 6.65
C PHE A 16 -6.70 -1.08 5.33
N SER A 17 -6.74 0.25 5.41
CA SER A 17 -6.58 1.12 4.24
C SER A 17 -5.20 0.95 3.59
N ALA A 18 -4.13 0.73 4.37
CA ALA A 18 -2.80 0.43 3.84
C ALA A 18 -2.78 -0.89 3.06
N ILE A 19 -3.35 -1.98 3.60
CA ILE A 19 -3.47 -3.27 2.90
C ILE A 19 -4.22 -3.12 1.57
N GLN A 20 -5.34 -2.40 1.59
CA GLN A 20 -6.14 -2.17 0.38
C GLN A 20 -5.38 -1.33 -0.64
N GLY A 21 -4.74 -0.24 -0.21
CA GLY A 21 -3.95 0.64 -1.07
C GLY A 21 -2.84 -0.12 -1.79
N LEU A 22 -2.05 -0.89 -1.04
CA LEU A 22 -0.97 -1.73 -1.59
C LEU A 22 -1.51 -2.77 -2.58
N SER A 23 -2.61 -3.45 -2.24
CA SER A 23 -3.24 -4.45 -3.11
C SER A 23 -3.70 -3.84 -4.44
N ILE A 24 -4.35 -2.68 -4.39
CA ILE A 24 -4.80 -1.93 -5.58
C ILE A 24 -3.58 -1.51 -6.41
N LEU A 25 -2.54 -0.98 -5.77
CA LEU A 25 -1.33 -0.52 -6.44
C LEU A 25 -0.59 -1.65 -7.16
N ILE A 26 -0.43 -2.81 -6.51
CA ILE A 26 0.16 -4.02 -7.08
C ILE A 26 -0.66 -4.52 -8.28
N SER A 27 -2.00 -4.48 -8.18
CA SER A 27 -2.90 -4.86 -9.28
C SER A 27 -2.79 -3.90 -10.47
N LYS A 28 -2.70 -2.59 -10.22
CA LYS A 28 -2.44 -1.59 -11.27
C LYS A 28 -1.10 -1.83 -11.95
N LEU A 29 -0.02 -2.00 -11.20
CA LEU A 29 1.31 -2.28 -11.78
C LEU A 29 1.37 -3.60 -12.56
N ARG A 30 0.47 -4.56 -12.29
CA ARG A 30 0.36 -5.79 -13.08
C ARG A 30 0.02 -5.51 -14.54
N THR A 31 -0.77 -4.49 -14.84
CA THR A 31 -1.13 -4.14 -16.23
C THR A 31 0.09 -3.60 -17.00
N PHE A 32 1.03 -2.99 -16.29
CA PHE A 32 2.26 -2.42 -16.86
C PHE A 32 3.44 -3.41 -16.91
N ARG A 33 3.30 -4.63 -16.37
CA ARG A 33 4.43 -5.54 -16.09
C ARG A 33 5.27 -5.94 -17.31
N ASN A 34 4.66 -5.97 -18.49
CA ASN A 34 5.31 -6.39 -19.74
C ASN A 34 5.94 -5.20 -20.50
N HIS A 35 5.81 -3.97 -19.97
CA HIS A 35 6.14 -2.76 -20.72
C HIS A 35 7.47 -2.13 -20.31
N CYS A 36 7.93 -2.35 -19.08
CA CYS A 36 9.23 -1.89 -18.61
C CYS A 36 9.77 -2.80 -17.50
N LYS A 37 11.09 -3.05 -17.50
CA LYS A 37 11.77 -3.82 -16.45
C LYS A 37 11.65 -3.12 -15.09
N GLU A 38 11.66 -1.78 -15.07
CA GLU A 38 11.49 -1.00 -13.84
C GLU A 38 10.14 -1.21 -13.16
N VAL A 39 9.05 -1.29 -13.93
CA VAL A 39 7.71 -1.62 -13.40
C VAL A 39 7.72 -3.00 -12.74
N LYS A 40 8.37 -3.97 -13.38
CA LYS A 40 8.50 -5.33 -12.83
C LYS A 40 9.29 -5.30 -11.52
N HIS A 41 10.35 -4.50 -11.43
CA HIS A 41 11.15 -4.32 -10.23
C HIS A 41 10.35 -3.66 -9.09
N ILE A 42 9.70 -2.52 -9.36
CA ILE A 42 8.84 -1.81 -8.40
C ILE A 42 7.72 -2.73 -7.90
N ARG A 43 7.04 -3.43 -8.81
CA ARG A 43 5.98 -4.37 -8.43
C ARG A 43 6.50 -5.50 -7.53
N ARG A 44 7.70 -6.02 -7.81
CA ARG A 44 8.30 -7.06 -6.96
C ARG A 44 8.58 -6.52 -5.56
N ARG A 45 9.17 -5.33 -5.45
CA ARG A 45 9.44 -4.68 -4.14
C ARG A 45 8.15 -4.43 -3.37
N LEU A 46 7.12 -3.89 -4.01
CA LEU A 46 5.82 -3.66 -3.38
C LEU A 46 5.14 -4.95 -2.91
N ARG A 47 5.25 -6.05 -3.66
CA ARG A 47 4.73 -7.36 -3.21
C ARG A 47 5.44 -7.85 -1.96
N ILE A 48 6.77 -7.78 -1.94
CA ILE A 48 7.56 -8.17 -0.76
C ILE A 48 7.15 -7.32 0.45
N GLN A 49 7.08 -6.00 0.30
CA GLN A 49 6.71 -5.10 1.39
C GLN A 49 5.27 -5.35 1.88
N ASN A 50 4.32 -5.56 0.96
CA ASN A 50 2.95 -5.91 1.31
C ASN A 50 2.87 -7.25 2.06
N ASP A 51 3.65 -8.25 1.66
CA ASP A 51 3.64 -9.56 2.31
C ASP A 51 4.29 -9.47 3.71
N CYS A 52 5.39 -8.75 3.87
CA CYS A 52 6.00 -8.45 5.17
C CYS A 52 5.03 -7.71 6.08
N PHE A 53 4.42 -6.62 5.60
CA PHE A 53 3.46 -5.84 6.38
C PHE A 53 2.25 -6.67 6.82
N ARG A 54 1.68 -7.49 5.92
CA ARG A 54 0.57 -8.39 6.26
C ARG A 54 1.00 -9.46 7.27
N HIS A 55 2.24 -9.93 7.22
CA HIS A 55 2.76 -10.87 8.20
C HIS A 55 2.88 -10.24 9.58
N GLU A 56 3.48 -9.04 9.68
CA GLU A 56 3.58 -8.31 10.94
C GLU A 56 2.20 -7.98 11.52
N LEU A 57 1.26 -7.54 10.68
CA LEU A 57 -0.12 -7.35 11.10
C LEU A 57 -0.79 -8.64 11.57
N HIS A 58 -0.50 -9.78 10.93
CA HIS A 58 -1.04 -11.06 11.39
C HIS A 58 -0.54 -11.39 12.80
N LEU A 59 0.76 -11.22 13.05
CA LEU A 59 1.34 -11.45 14.37
C LEU A 59 0.75 -10.51 15.42
N LEU A 60 0.55 -9.24 15.08
CA LEU A 60 -0.08 -8.25 15.94
C LEU A 60 -1.53 -8.64 16.26
N LEU A 61 -2.31 -9.01 15.25
CA LEU A 61 -3.70 -9.44 15.42
C LEU A 61 -3.81 -10.70 16.29
N LEU A 62 -2.91 -11.67 16.14
CA LEU A 62 -2.89 -12.86 17.00
C LEU A 62 -2.68 -12.55 18.49
N LYS A 63 -2.23 -11.35 18.83
CA LYS A 63 -2.08 -10.89 20.22
C LYS A 63 -3.32 -10.18 20.75
N THR A 64 -4.19 -9.71 19.87
CA THR A 64 -5.37 -8.91 20.21
C THR A 64 -6.70 -9.60 19.86
N THR A 65 -6.66 -10.69 19.10
CA THR A 65 -7.84 -11.44 18.66
C THR A 65 -7.52 -12.93 18.51
N ASP A 66 -8.55 -13.78 18.37
CA ASP A 66 -8.37 -15.18 18.05
C ASP A 66 -7.83 -15.39 16.62
N GLY A 67 -7.23 -16.56 16.37
CA GLY A 67 -6.52 -16.84 15.12
C GLY A 67 -7.42 -16.93 13.89
N LEU A 68 -8.68 -17.36 14.03
CA LEU A 68 -9.61 -17.40 12.90
C LEU A 68 -9.99 -15.98 12.49
N THR A 69 -10.30 -15.13 13.47
CA THR A 69 -10.58 -13.71 13.24
C THR A 69 -9.37 -12.99 12.65
N ALA A 70 -8.16 -13.21 13.17
CA ALA A 70 -6.93 -12.60 12.64
C ALA A 70 -6.70 -12.95 11.15
N ALA A 71 -6.87 -14.21 10.78
CA ALA A 71 -6.75 -14.66 9.39
C ALA A 71 -7.88 -14.09 8.51
N ALA A 72 -9.10 -14.03 9.03
CA ALA A 72 -10.26 -13.47 8.33
C ALA A 72 -10.07 -11.98 8.04
N MET A 73 -9.57 -11.21 9.00
CA MET A 73 -9.33 -9.77 8.84
C MET A 73 -8.32 -9.43 7.74
N LEU A 74 -7.34 -10.30 7.48
CA LEU A 74 -6.35 -10.10 6.43
C LEU A 74 -6.79 -10.64 5.06
N SER A 75 -7.63 -11.69 5.04
CA SER A 75 -8.06 -12.36 3.80
C SER A 75 -9.37 -11.80 3.23
N ALA A 76 -10.29 -11.40 4.10
CA ALA A 76 -11.60 -10.87 3.77
C ALA A 76 -11.67 -9.37 4.14
N GLY A 77 -12.41 -8.59 3.34
CA GLY A 77 -12.70 -7.19 3.61
C GLY A 77 -13.65 -7.02 4.81
N MET A 78 -13.25 -7.50 5.99
CA MET A 78 -13.97 -7.34 7.25
C MET A 78 -13.79 -5.92 7.80
N ASP A 79 -14.20 -4.95 6.99
CA ASP A 79 -14.09 -3.51 7.23
C ASP A 79 -14.74 -3.12 8.58
N ALA A 80 -15.76 -3.88 9.02
CA ALA A 80 -16.40 -3.71 10.32
C ALA A 80 -15.49 -4.07 11.52
N GLN A 81 -14.71 -5.15 11.43
CA GLN A 81 -13.81 -5.56 12.52
C GLN A 81 -12.62 -4.60 12.65
N TRP A 82 -12.10 -4.11 11.52
CA TRP A 82 -11.07 -3.07 11.50
C TRP A 82 -11.55 -1.73 12.08
N LYS A 83 -12.86 -1.47 12.10
CA LYS A 83 -13.48 -0.28 12.70
C LYS A 83 -14.00 -0.53 14.13
N SER A 84 -13.77 -1.72 14.69
CA SER A 84 -14.27 -2.04 16.02
C SER A 84 -13.45 -1.33 17.10
N TRP A 85 -14.16 -0.68 18.03
CA TRP A 85 -13.53 0.00 19.17
C TRP A 85 -12.77 -0.96 20.09
N ASP A 86 -13.25 -2.19 20.21
CA ASP A 86 -12.63 -3.25 21.00
C ASP A 86 -11.24 -3.61 20.46
N LEU A 87 -11.10 -3.80 19.15
CA LEU A 87 -9.81 -4.06 18.51
C LEU A 87 -8.84 -2.91 18.77
N GLU A 88 -9.29 -1.67 18.56
CA GLU A 88 -8.46 -0.48 18.75
C GLU A 88 -7.96 -0.36 20.19
N THR A 89 -8.85 -0.61 21.16
CA THR A 89 -8.51 -0.63 22.58
C THR A 89 -7.46 -1.70 22.89
N LYS A 90 -7.62 -2.90 22.33
CA LYS A 90 -6.66 -4.00 22.52
C LYS A 90 -5.31 -3.72 21.85
N LEU A 91 -5.31 -3.12 20.66
CA LEU A 91 -4.08 -2.70 19.97
C LEU A 91 -3.33 -1.64 20.79
N ARG A 92 -4.05 -0.63 21.30
CA ARG A 92 -3.48 0.40 22.17
C ARG A 92 -2.91 -0.19 23.45
N ALA A 93 -3.63 -1.11 24.09
CA ALA A 93 -3.15 -1.79 25.29
C ALA A 93 -1.92 -2.67 25.03
N TYR A 94 -1.88 -3.39 23.90
CA TYR A 94 -0.76 -4.27 23.55
C TYR A 94 0.50 -3.51 23.10
N LEU A 95 0.33 -2.44 22.33
CA LEU A 95 1.44 -1.64 21.81
C LEU A 95 2.01 -0.70 22.88
N GLY A 96 1.17 -0.24 23.82
CA GLY A 96 1.55 0.69 24.88
C GLY A 96 2.23 1.94 24.29
N ASP A 97 3.42 2.26 24.79
CA ASP A 97 4.19 3.43 24.38
C ASP A 97 4.65 3.40 22.91
N ARG A 98 4.59 2.23 22.25
CA ARG A 98 4.93 2.09 20.82
C ARG A 98 3.75 2.34 19.90
N TYR A 99 2.56 2.62 20.44
CA TYR A 99 1.35 2.82 19.66
C TYR A 99 1.53 3.96 18.64
N ASP A 100 2.01 5.13 19.07
CA ASP A 100 2.16 6.28 18.19
C ASP A 100 3.25 6.05 17.12
N LEU A 101 4.38 5.42 17.49
CA LEU A 101 5.42 5.05 16.52
C LEU A 101 4.91 4.06 15.47
N PHE A 102 4.08 3.09 15.89
CA PHE A 102 3.48 2.15 14.96
C PHE A 102 2.47 2.85 14.04
N LYS A 103 1.70 3.82 14.57
CA LYS A 103 0.79 4.64 13.78
C LYS A 103 1.53 5.42 12.70
N GLU A 104 2.59 6.12 13.05
CA GLU A 104 3.42 6.88 12.11
C GLU A 104 3.95 5.99 10.98
N ALA A 105 4.43 4.78 11.30
CA ALA A 105 4.90 3.83 10.29
C ALA A 105 3.77 3.39 9.33
N VAL A 106 2.56 3.18 9.82
CA VAL A 106 1.40 2.83 8.97
C VAL A 106 0.98 4.02 8.10
N GLU A 107 1.02 5.23 8.64
CA GLU A 107 0.73 6.48 7.90
C GLU A 107 1.76 6.70 6.79
N GLU A 108 3.05 6.48 7.03
CA GLU A 108 4.12 6.56 6.01
C GLU A 108 3.87 5.57 4.86
N ILE A 109 3.44 4.34 5.17
CA ILE A 109 3.07 3.36 4.15
C ILE A 109 1.88 3.87 3.31
N GLN A 110 0.87 4.47 3.94
CA GLN A 110 -0.28 5.02 3.23
C GLN A 110 0.13 6.19 2.33
N GLU A 111 0.91 7.13 2.84
CA GLU A 111 1.38 8.29 2.10
C GLU A 111 2.19 7.85 0.87
N THR A 112 3.17 6.95 1.07
CA THR A 112 3.98 6.39 -0.01
C THR A 112 3.11 5.67 -1.05
N THR A 113 2.13 4.89 -0.59
CA THR A 113 1.20 4.18 -1.48
C THR A 113 0.32 5.14 -2.27
N SER A 114 -0.14 6.23 -1.64
CA SER A 114 -0.95 7.27 -2.26
C SER A 114 -0.16 8.05 -3.31
N ASP A 115 1.06 8.47 -2.99
CA ASP A 115 1.97 9.16 -3.90
C ASP A 115 2.28 8.31 -5.14
N LEU A 116 2.63 7.04 -4.94
CA LEU A 116 2.83 6.09 -6.05
C LEU A 116 1.56 5.95 -6.89
N ARG A 117 0.37 5.89 -6.27
CA ARG A 117 -0.90 5.78 -7.00
C ARG A 117 -1.18 7.04 -7.83
N SER A 118 -0.88 8.22 -7.31
CA SER A 118 -1.05 9.51 -8.01
C SER A 118 -0.08 9.62 -9.18
N LYS A 119 1.19 9.27 -8.99
CA LYS A 119 2.20 9.19 -10.07
C LYS A 119 1.76 8.25 -11.18
N LEU A 120 1.18 7.09 -10.83
CA LEU A 120 0.67 6.13 -11.81
C LEU A 120 -0.65 6.56 -12.47
N ALA A 121 -1.48 7.38 -11.81
CA ALA A 121 -2.74 7.87 -12.35
C ALA A 121 -2.54 8.76 -13.59
N LEU A 122 -1.43 9.50 -13.64
CA LEU A 122 -1.00 10.27 -14.83
C LEU A 122 -0.88 9.41 -16.10
N PHE A 123 -0.75 8.09 -15.95
CA PHE A 123 -0.58 7.16 -17.05
C PHE A 123 -1.81 6.27 -17.30
N ALA A 124 -2.89 6.44 -16.55
CA ALA A 124 -4.15 5.74 -16.81
C ALA A 124 -5.02 6.59 -17.75
N ALA A 125 -5.16 6.18 -19.01
CA ALA A 125 -6.10 6.80 -19.95
C ALA A 125 -7.56 6.66 -19.46
N PRO A 126 -8.50 7.54 -19.88
CA PRO A 126 -9.89 7.51 -19.42
C PRO A 126 -10.58 6.22 -19.85
N THR A 127 -10.99 5.42 -18.86
CA THR A 127 -12.09 4.45 -18.86
C THR A 127 -12.49 3.81 -20.19
N SER A 128 -11.79 2.75 -20.56
CA SER A 128 -12.41 1.57 -21.17
C SER A 128 -11.61 0.31 -20.77
N PRO A 129 -12.23 -0.88 -20.74
CA PRO A 129 -11.55 -2.12 -20.33
C PRO A 129 -10.58 -2.67 -21.39
N SER A 130 -10.30 -1.92 -22.46
CA SER A 130 -9.31 -2.30 -23.47
C SER A 130 -8.02 -1.51 -23.28
N SER A 131 -6.91 -2.25 -23.13
CA SER A 131 -5.53 -1.83 -23.39
C SER A 131 -5.21 -0.33 -23.19
N LEU A 132 -4.45 -0.01 -22.14
CA LEU A 132 -3.65 1.22 -22.00
C LEU A 132 -3.29 1.82 -23.37
N SER A 133 -3.66 3.09 -23.60
CA SER A 133 -3.42 3.75 -24.89
C SER A 133 -1.93 3.70 -25.22
N LYS A 134 -1.61 3.57 -26.52
CA LYS A 134 -0.21 3.54 -27.00
C LYS A 134 0.57 4.76 -26.49
N THR A 135 -0.08 5.92 -26.47
CA THR A 135 0.44 7.18 -25.93
C THR A 135 0.80 7.09 -24.44
N ALA A 136 -0.07 6.53 -23.60
CA ALA A 136 0.22 6.35 -22.17
C ALA A 136 1.38 5.38 -21.95
N LYS A 137 1.47 4.31 -22.75
CA LYS A 137 2.59 3.35 -22.72
C LYS A 137 3.92 3.99 -23.10
N ASP A 138 3.92 4.82 -24.15
CA ASP A 138 5.13 5.48 -24.64
C ASP A 138 5.61 6.56 -23.67
N ALA A 139 4.69 7.35 -23.10
CA ALA A 139 5.01 8.30 -22.03
C ALA A 139 5.58 7.59 -20.78
N PHE A 140 4.97 6.49 -20.34
CA PHE A 140 5.46 5.68 -19.21
C PHE A 140 6.87 5.16 -19.47
N ARG A 141 7.11 4.62 -20.67
CA ARG A 141 8.43 4.13 -21.08
C ARG A 141 9.46 5.25 -21.10
N MET A 142 9.09 6.42 -21.60
CA MET A 142 9.99 7.58 -21.70
C MET A 142 10.43 8.08 -20.31
N VAL A 143 9.49 8.21 -19.36
CA VAL A 143 9.81 8.67 -17.99
C VAL A 143 10.76 7.71 -17.27
N PHE A 144 10.49 6.40 -17.33
CA PHE A 144 11.35 5.41 -16.68
C PHE A 144 12.71 5.23 -17.38
N LYS A 145 12.75 5.35 -18.72
CA LYS A 145 14.03 5.38 -19.43
C LYS A 145 14.83 6.63 -19.09
N LYS A 146 14.17 7.78 -18.97
CA LYS A 146 14.82 9.04 -18.57
C LYS A 146 15.50 8.90 -17.21
N GLN A 147 14.82 8.33 -16.22
CA GLN A 147 15.44 8.08 -14.91
C GLN A 147 16.70 7.19 -15.02
N GLY A 148 16.64 6.11 -15.81
CA GLY A 148 17.81 5.27 -16.06
C GLY A 148 18.94 5.99 -16.82
N TYR A 149 18.61 6.89 -17.75
CA TYR A 149 19.60 7.74 -18.42
C TYR A 149 20.19 8.78 -17.47
N ASP A 150 19.39 9.41 -16.60
CA ASP A 150 19.85 10.39 -15.62
C ASP A 150 20.79 9.74 -14.59
N GLU A 151 20.49 8.51 -14.14
CA GLU A 151 21.36 7.70 -13.29
C GLU A 151 22.67 7.32 -14.02
N SER A 152 22.60 6.92 -15.30
CA SER A 152 23.79 6.57 -16.11
C SER A 152 24.66 7.77 -16.46
N ILE A 153 24.06 8.97 -16.59
CA ILE A 153 24.78 10.23 -16.80
C ILE A 153 25.41 10.71 -15.48
N ALA A 154 24.76 10.47 -14.34
CA ALA A 154 25.32 10.77 -13.03
C ALA A 154 26.55 9.91 -12.72
N THR A 155 26.56 8.64 -13.13
CA THR A 155 27.74 7.76 -12.99
C THR A 155 28.86 8.05 -14.00
N LEU A 156 28.57 8.77 -15.09
CA LEU A 156 29.57 9.26 -16.05
C LEU A 156 30.27 10.56 -15.60
N LYS A 157 29.86 11.16 -14.47
CA LYS A 157 30.49 12.36 -13.90
C LYS A 157 31.57 12.07 -12.85
N GLU A 158 32.00 10.82 -12.71
CA GLU A 158 33.29 10.45 -12.10
C GLU A 158 34.37 10.29 -13.17
#